data_AF-A0A973H875-F1
#
_entry.id   AF-A0A973H875-F1
#
_cell.length_a   1.000
_cell.length_b   1.000
_cell.length_c   1.000
_cell.angle_alpha   90.00
_cell.angle_beta   90.00
_cell.angle_gamma   90.00
#
_symmetry.space_group_name_H-M   'P 1'
#
loop_
_entity.id
_entity.type
_entity.pdbx_description
1 polymer ?
#
loop_
_entity_poly.entity_id
_entity_poly.type
_entity_poly.pdbx_seq_one_letter_code
_entity_poly.pdbx_strand_id
1 'polypeptide(L)'
;MSDSTQQPQAQPSPAPNDGTPTNDPAAALHWAAVAIGLAEAREEQGHPLTDQERAAFDRYQDAAHAHGLTEKQVRCYLDSELRPAVTA
;
A
#
# COMPACT_ATOMS: atom_id res chain seq x y z
N MET A 1 21.86 -42.63 21.30
CA MET A 1 20.91 -42.57 20.16
C MET A 1 19.54 -42.49 20.82
N SER A 2 18.78 -41.40 20.81
CA SER A 2 18.68 -40.30 19.85
C SER A 2 18.17 -39.06 20.60
N ASP A 3 18.76 -37.91 20.32
CA ASP A 3 18.28 -36.60 20.77
C ASP A 3 18.19 -35.73 19.52
N SER A 4 17.00 -35.26 19.19
CA SER A 4 16.68 -34.14 18.27
C SER A 4 15.18 -34.17 17.93
N THR A 5 14.33 -33.81 18.89
CA THR A 5 12.98 -33.35 18.57
C THR A 5 13.11 -31.88 18.18
N GLN A 6 13.39 -31.62 16.90
CA GLN A 6 13.44 -30.27 16.36
C GLN A 6 12.01 -29.69 16.36
N GLN A 7 11.71 -28.84 17.34
CA GLN A 7 10.51 -28.01 17.32
C GLN A 7 10.54 -27.15 16.05
N PRO A 8 9.44 -27.07 15.27
CA PRO A 8 9.35 -26.08 14.21
C PRO A 8 9.42 -24.69 14.85
N GLN A 9 10.44 -23.92 14.46
CA GLN A 9 10.58 -22.53 14.89
C GLN A 9 9.30 -21.79 14.51
N ALA A 10 8.54 -21.34 15.51
CA ALA A 10 7.41 -20.47 15.31
C ALA A 10 7.88 -19.24 14.53
N GLN A 11 7.32 -19.04 13.33
CA GLN A 11 7.50 -17.79 12.60
C GLN A 11 7.09 -16.65 13.53
N PRO A 12 7.87 -15.56 13.62
CA PRO A 12 7.46 -14.39 14.39
C PRO A 12 6.11 -13.91 13.82
N SER A 13 5.12 -13.79 14.70
CA SER A 13 3.79 -13.32 14.31
C SER A 13 3.90 -11.96 13.63
N PRO A 14 3.19 -11.70 12.52
CA PRO A 14 3.12 -10.35 11.97
C PRO A 14 2.60 -9.41 13.07
N ALA A 15 3.25 -8.25 13.21
CA ALA A 15 2.84 -7.22 14.15
C ALA A 15 1.34 -6.87 13.95
N PRO A 16 0.62 -6.49 15.01
CA PRO A 16 -0.78 -6.07 14.88
C PRO A 16 -0.89 -4.95 13.85
N ASN A 17 -1.82 -5.11 12.91
CA ASN A 17 -2.19 -4.09 11.95
C ASN A 17 -2.94 -2.96 12.69
N ASP A 18 -2.21 -2.05 13.34
CA ASP A 18 -2.76 -0.89 14.06
C ASP A 18 -3.29 0.22 13.12
N GLY A 19 -3.62 -0.12 11.87
CA GLY A 19 -4.06 0.84 10.86
C GLY A 19 -2.96 1.77 10.33
N THR A 20 -1.70 1.58 10.75
CA THR A 20 -0.55 2.16 10.08
C THR A 20 -0.43 1.49 8.72
N PRO A 21 -0.62 2.22 7.61
CA PRO A 21 -0.20 1.65 6.35
C PRO A 21 1.32 1.54 6.45
N THR A 22 1.94 0.51 5.87
CA THR A 22 3.34 0.59 5.40
C THR A 22 4.51 0.36 6.39
N ASN A 23 4.56 -0.79 7.06
CA ASN A 23 5.90 -1.30 7.44
C ASN A 23 6.63 -1.97 6.25
N ASP A 24 5.89 -2.36 5.21
CA ASP A 24 6.42 -2.98 3.99
C ASP A 24 6.43 -2.00 2.80
N PRO A 25 7.56 -1.82 2.09
CA PRO A 25 7.66 -0.95 0.92
C PRO A 25 6.71 -1.34 -0.22
N ALA A 26 6.43 -2.63 -0.44
CA ALA A 26 5.52 -3.05 -1.51
C ALA A 26 4.07 -2.68 -1.18
N ALA A 27 3.64 -2.90 0.06
CA ALA A 27 2.36 -2.39 0.54
C ALA A 27 2.27 -0.86 0.46
N ALA A 28 3.36 -0.14 0.72
CA ALA A 28 3.41 1.32 0.60
C ALA A 28 3.18 1.81 -0.82
N LEU A 29 3.90 1.20 -1.76
CA LEU A 29 3.74 1.47 -3.19
C LEU A 29 2.29 1.19 -3.63
N HIS A 30 1.76 0.03 -3.23
CA HIS A 30 0.42 -0.39 -3.61
C HIS A 30 -0.66 0.59 -3.15
N TRP A 31 -0.69 0.91 -1.85
CA TRP A 31 -1.74 1.77 -1.31
C TRP A 31 -1.61 3.23 -1.76
N ALA A 32 -0.38 3.74 -1.94
CA ALA A 32 -0.18 5.06 -2.52
C ALA A 32 -0.71 5.14 -3.96
N ALA A 33 -0.49 4.10 -4.77
CA ALA A 33 -1.00 4.02 -6.14
C ALA A 33 -2.52 3.89 -6.19
N VAL A 34 -3.12 3.04 -5.34
CA VAL A 34 -4.58 2.91 -5.21
C VAL A 34 -5.22 4.24 -4.80
N ALA A 35 -4.62 4.97 -3.86
CA ALA A 35 -5.13 6.26 -3.42
C ALA A 35 -5.15 7.30 -4.56
N ILE A 36 -4.13 7.31 -5.43
CA ILE A 36 -4.10 8.15 -6.64
C ILE A 36 -5.23 7.76 -7.60
N GLY A 37 -5.35 6.47 -7.94
CA GLY A 37 -6.40 6.01 -8.84
C GLY A 37 -7.81 6.32 -8.34
N LEU A 38 -8.04 6.19 -7.02
CA LEU A 38 -9.31 6.58 -6.40
C LEU A 38 -9.56 8.09 -6.51
N ALA A 39 -8.54 8.92 -6.23
CA ALA A 39 -8.66 10.38 -6.32
C ALA A 39 -9.01 10.84 -7.74
N GLU A 40 -8.32 10.29 -8.75
CA GLU A 40 -8.58 10.59 -10.17
C GLU A 40 -10.00 10.16 -10.57
N ALA A 41 -10.41 8.93 -10.24
CA ALA A 41 -11.75 8.44 -10.57
C ALA A 41 -12.87 9.27 -9.90
N ARG A 42 -12.61 9.76 -8.68
CA ARG A 42 -13.51 10.65 -7.93
C ARG A 42 -13.62 12.03 -8.58
N GLU A 43 -12.50 12.60 -9.02
CA GLU A 43 -12.47 13.87 -9.76
C GLU A 43 -13.22 13.77 -11.10
N GLU A 44 -13.00 12.69 -11.88
CA GLU A 44 -13.69 12.43 -13.14
C GLU A 44 -15.22 12.32 -12.99
N GLN A 45 -15.69 11.80 -11.85
CA GLN A 45 -17.11 11.68 -11.52
C GLN A 45 -17.71 12.97 -10.92
N GLY A 46 -16.92 14.04 -10.76
CA GLY A 46 -17.39 15.28 -10.12
C GLY A 46 -17.62 15.15 -8.61
N HIS A 47 -17.00 14.16 -7.98
CA HIS A 47 -17.10 13.88 -6.55
C HIS A 47 -15.72 13.88 -5.91
N PRO A 48 -15.06 15.04 -5.75
CA PRO A 48 -13.71 15.10 -5.19
C PRO A 48 -13.66 14.46 -3.79
N LEU A 49 -12.45 14.03 -3.38
CA LEU A 49 -12.23 13.44 -2.07
C LEU A 49 -12.77 14.34 -0.94
N THR A 50 -13.48 13.73 0.00
CA THR A 50 -13.82 14.36 1.29
C THR A 50 -12.56 14.65 2.10
N ASP A 51 -12.65 15.52 3.12
CA ASP A 51 -11.51 15.82 3.99
C ASP A 51 -10.93 14.56 4.67
N GLN A 52 -11.79 13.61 5.03
CA GLN A 52 -11.36 12.34 5.63
C GLN A 52 -10.63 11.46 4.62
N GLU A 53 -11.13 11.37 3.38
CA GLU A 53 -10.48 10.61 2.31
C GLU A 53 -9.15 11.28 1.90
N ARG A 54 -9.09 12.62 1.91
CA ARG A 54 -7.85 13.37 1.67
C ARG A 54 -6.81 13.12 2.75
N ALA A 55 -7.19 13.13 4.02
CA ALA A 55 -6.27 12.76 5.10
C ALA A 55 -5.78 11.30 4.99
N ALA A 56 -6.59 10.38 4.45
CA ALA A 56 -6.15 9.02 4.17
C ALA A 56 -5.19 8.97 2.97
N PHE A 57 -5.49 9.69 1.89
CA PHE A 57 -4.62 9.85 0.74
C PHE A 57 -3.23 10.35 1.16
N ASP A 58 -3.18 11.42 1.94
CA ASP A 58 -1.92 12.03 2.41
C ASP A 58 -1.09 11.02 3.22
N ARG A 59 -1.73 10.26 4.13
CA ARG A 59 -1.05 9.19 4.89
C ARG A 59 -0.41 8.13 4.00
N TYR A 60 -1.05 7.76 2.89
CA TYR A 60 -0.48 6.78 1.96
C TYR A 60 0.67 7.36 1.13
N GLN A 61 0.60 8.65 0.76
CA GLN A 61 1.71 9.32 0.07
C GLN A 61 2.92 9.47 0.99
N ASP A 62 2.73 9.95 2.23
CA ASP A 62 3.78 10.11 3.22
C ASP A 62 4.48 8.79 3.54
N ALA A 63 3.68 7.72 3.62
CA ALA A 63 4.18 6.38 3.79
C ALA A 63 5.07 5.90 2.64
N ALA A 64 4.67 6.10 1.38
CA ALA A 64 5.53 5.77 0.24
C ALA A 64 6.82 6.60 0.25
N HIS A 65 6.73 7.89 0.57
CA HIS A 65 7.90 8.77 0.71
C HIS A 65 8.85 8.33 1.84
N ALA A 66 8.32 7.85 2.97
CA ALA A 66 9.11 7.34 4.08
C ALA A 66 9.96 6.11 3.69
N HIS A 67 9.50 5.34 2.70
CA HIS A 67 10.25 4.23 2.09
C HIS A 67 11.14 4.65 0.91
N GLY A 68 11.26 5.94 0.63
CA GLY A 68 12.08 6.48 -0.47
C GLY A 68 11.49 6.27 -1.86
N LEU A 69 10.21 5.93 -1.96
CA LEU A 69 9.51 5.80 -3.24
C LEU A 69 9.18 7.19 -3.78
N THR A 70 9.47 7.41 -5.07
CA THR A 70 9.15 8.66 -5.75
C THR A 70 7.74 8.64 -6.31
N GLU A 71 7.12 9.82 -6.47
CA GLU A 71 5.82 9.94 -7.14
C GLU A 71 5.82 9.26 -8.52
N LYS A 72 6.93 9.37 -9.27
CA LYS A 72 7.11 8.68 -10.55
C LYS A 72 6.96 7.17 -10.41
N GLN A 73 7.58 6.54 -9.41
CA GLN A 73 7.47 5.11 -9.18
C GLN A 73 6.04 4.70 -8.82
N VAL A 74 5.36 5.50 -7.98
CA VAL A 74 3.96 5.25 -7.60
C VAL A 74 3.04 5.32 -8.82
N ARG A 75 3.16 6.37 -9.64
CA ARG A 75 2.38 6.51 -10.88
C ARG A 75 2.71 5.41 -11.90
N CYS A 76 3.98 5.06 -12.09
CA CYS A 76 4.36 3.96 -12.96
C CYS A 76 3.72 2.63 -12.52
N TYR A 77 3.70 2.34 -11.22
CA TYR A 77 3.06 1.13 -10.69
C TYR A 77 1.53 1.14 -10.88
N LEU A 78 0.88 2.30 -10.68
CA LEU A 78 -0.54 2.47 -10.98
C LEU A 78 -0.83 2.13 -12.45
N ASP A 79 -0.04 2.67 -13.37
CA ASP A 79 -0.24 2.55 -14.82
C ASP A 79 0.12 1.16 -15.37
N SER A 80 1.19 0.53 -14.86
CA SER A 80 1.68 -0.75 -15.40
C SER A 80 1.03 -1.97 -14.75
N GLU A 81 0.69 -1.90 -13.46
CA GLU A 81 0.21 -3.06 -12.70
C GLU A 81 -1.28 -2.97 -12.39
N LEU A 82 -1.74 -1.86 -11.80
CA LEU A 82 -3.09 -1.79 -11.23
C LEU A 82 -4.17 -1.50 -12.27
N ARG A 83 -4.00 -0.47 -13.09
CA ARG A 83 -5.01 -0.10 -14.11
C ARG A 83 -5.29 -1.25 -15.08
N PRO A 84 -4.29 -1.95 -15.65
CA PRO A 84 -4.55 -3.08 -16.55
C PRO A 84 -5.30 -4.22 -15.87
N ALA A 85 -5.00 -4.51 -14.59
CA ALA A 85 -5.61 -5.59 -13.83
C ALA A 85 -7.10 -5.40 -13.55
N VAL A 86 -7.60 -4.16 -13.56
CA VAL A 86 -9.04 -3.85 -13.36
C VAL A 86 -9.82 -3.92 -14.67
N THR A 87 -9.14 -3.80 -15.81
CA THR A 87 -9.77 -3.80 -17.15
C THR A 87 -9.79 -5.17 -17.84
N ALA A 88 -9.12 -6.18 -17.28
CA ALA A 88 -9.04 -7.55 -17.81
C ALA A 88 -10.14 -8.46 -17.25
#